data_AF-K9D4A1-F1
#
_entry.id   AF-K9D4A1-F1
#
_cell.length_a   1.000
_cell.length_b   1.000
_cell.length_c   1.000
_cell.angle_alpha   90.00
_cell.angle_beta   90.00
_cell.angle_gamma   90.00
#
_symmetry.space_group_name_H-M   'P 1'
#
loop_
_entity.id
_entity.type
_entity.pdbx_description
1 polymer ?
#
loop_
_entity_poly.entity_id
_entity_poly.type
_entity_poly.pdbx_seq_one_letter_code
_entity_poly.pdbx_strand_id
1 'polypeptide(L)'
;MEWTEKQVEAFMKSEAQKRGCLFYKFVSPGNDGVPDRILITKNGRVHFIELKTTKGRLSPTQQVQIGRLEEHNAQVCVVRGKEGVINFFEEAGL
;
A
#
# COMPACT_ATOMS: atom_id res chain seq x y z
N MET A 1 2.50 -21.01 5.70
CA MET A 1 1.09 -20.63 5.93
C MET A 1 0.85 -19.32 5.20
N GLU A 2 -0.17 -19.25 4.34
CA GLU A 2 -0.48 -18.05 3.55
C GLU A 2 -1.10 -16.97 4.44
N TRP A 3 -0.63 -15.73 4.34
CA TRP A 3 -1.17 -14.61 5.12
C TRP A 3 -2.44 -14.07 4.47
N THR A 4 -3.46 -13.82 5.28
CA THR A 4 -4.65 -13.06 4.87
C THR A 4 -4.27 -11.59 4.62
N GLU A 5 -5.04 -10.89 3.81
CA GLU A 5 -4.82 -9.47 3.52
C GLU A 5 -4.84 -8.62 4.81
N LYS A 6 -5.73 -8.96 5.75
CA LYS A 6 -5.77 -8.35 7.10
C LYS A 6 -4.47 -8.55 7.89
N GLN A 7 -3.84 -9.71 7.79
CA GLN A 7 -2.54 -9.96 8.44
C GLN A 7 -1.41 -9.19 7.77
N VAL A 8 -1.42 -9.10 6.43
CA VAL A 8 -0.46 -8.27 5.67
C VAL A 8 -0.60 -6.80 6.07
N GLU A 9 -1.82 -6.28 6.14
CA GLU A 9 -2.09 -4.91 6.56
C GLU A 9 -1.62 -4.64 8.00
N ALA A 10 -1.96 -5.52 8.94
CA ALA A 10 -1.56 -5.36 10.34
C ALA A 10 -0.04 -5.31 10.49
N PHE A 11 0.67 -6.15 9.74
CA PHE A 11 2.13 -6.15 9.74
C PHE A 11 2.70 -4.89 9.09
N MET A 12 2.18 -4.46 7.94
CA MET A 12 2.61 -3.22 7.29
C MET A 12 2.40 -2.00 8.18
N LYS A 13 1.26 -1.92 8.87
CA LYS A 13 0.98 -0.88 9.87
C LYS A 13 2.02 -0.89 10.99
N SER A 14 2.31 -2.05 11.55
CA SER A 14 3.34 -2.20 12.60
C SER A 14 4.71 -1.72 12.11
N GLU A 15 5.14 -2.16 10.93
CA GLU A 15 6.44 -1.78 10.36
C GLU A 15 6.52 -0.28 10.03
N ALA A 16 5.43 0.31 9.50
CA ALA A 16 5.33 1.76 9.27
C ALA A 16 5.46 2.55 10.57
N GLN A 17 4.75 2.13 11.64
CA GLN A 17 4.78 2.78 12.95
C GLN A 17 6.17 2.72 13.60
N LYS A 18 6.87 1.57 13.52
CA LYS A 18 8.24 1.42 14.02
C LYS A 18 9.20 2.42 13.37
N ARG A 19 8.96 2.76 12.10
CA ARG A 19 9.76 3.71 11.30
C ARG A 19 9.28 5.16 11.45
N GLY A 20 8.24 5.38 12.25
CA GLY A 20 7.63 6.69 12.47
C GLY A 20 6.95 7.26 11.22
N CYS A 21 6.49 6.40 10.31
CA CYS A 21 5.63 6.79 9.20
C CYS A 21 4.18 6.92 9.67
N LEU A 22 3.44 7.83 9.03
CA LEU A 22 1.99 7.86 9.14
C LEU A 22 1.40 6.79 8.22
N PHE A 23 0.33 6.12 8.66
CA PHE A 23 -0.31 5.05 7.90
C PHE A 23 -1.84 5.16 8.04
N TYR A 24 -2.46 5.83 7.07
CA TYR A 24 -3.89 6.15 7.07
C TYR A 24 -4.68 5.20 6.18
N LYS A 25 -5.94 4.94 6.55
CA LYS A 25 -6.91 4.35 5.63
C LYS A 25 -7.24 5.37 4.54
N PHE A 26 -7.15 4.96 3.28
CA PHE A 26 -7.64 5.78 2.18
C PHE A 26 -9.10 5.43 1.92
N VAL A 27 -9.98 6.43 2.04
CA VAL A 27 -11.37 6.35 1.59
C VAL A 27 -11.64 7.58 0.75
N SER A 28 -12.15 7.37 -0.46
CA SER A 28 -12.50 8.45 -1.37
C SER A 28 -13.92 8.21 -1.91
N PRO A 29 -14.94 8.85 -1.31
CA PRO A 29 -16.33 8.69 -1.76
C PRO A 29 -16.47 8.95 -3.26
N GLY A 30 -17.17 8.06 -3.97
CA GLY A 30 -17.35 8.14 -5.42
C GLY A 30 -16.15 7.65 -6.26
N ASN A 31 -15.07 7.19 -5.62
CA ASN A 31 -13.87 6.69 -6.29
C ASN A 31 -13.58 5.25 -5.87
N ASP A 32 -14.34 4.32 -6.41
CA ASP A 32 -14.12 2.89 -6.18
C ASP A 32 -12.77 2.45 -6.73
N GLY A 33 -12.09 1.58 -5.98
CA GLY A 33 -10.80 1.01 -6.39
C GLY A 33 -9.58 1.87 -6.05
N VAL A 34 -9.72 2.95 -5.27
CA VAL A 34 -8.53 3.62 -4.71
C VAL A 34 -7.69 2.64 -3.87
N PRO A 35 -6.36 2.82 -3.80
CA PRO A 35 -5.49 2.00 -2.97
C PRO A 35 -5.93 1.98 -1.50
N ASP A 36 -5.69 0.88 -0.78
CA ASP A 36 -6.17 0.69 0.59
C ASP A 36 -5.69 1.75 1.61
N ARG A 37 -4.44 2.18 1.49
CA ARG A 37 -3.73 2.93 2.53
C ARG A 37 -2.89 4.07 1.94
N ILE A 38 -2.69 5.12 2.73
CA ILE A 38 -1.71 6.18 2.46
C ILE A 38 -0.61 6.07 3.52
N LEU A 39 0.63 5.91 3.08
CA LEU A 39 1.81 5.94 3.93
C LEU A 39 2.56 7.25 3.69
N ILE A 40 2.82 8.00 4.77
CA ILE A 40 3.60 9.25 4.70
C ILE A 40 4.86 9.08 5.55
N THR A 41 6.02 9.23 4.93
CA THR A 41 7.32 9.13 5.60
C THR A 41 7.68 10.42 6.32
N LYS A 42 8.69 10.38 7.20
CA LYS A 42 9.18 11.59 7.91
C LYS A 42 9.75 12.66 7.00
N ASN A 43 10.24 12.30 5.81
CA ASN A 43 10.73 13.25 4.81
C ASN A 43 9.64 13.73 3.85
N GLY A 44 8.37 13.42 4.12
CA GLY A 44 7.22 13.94 3.36
C GLY A 44 6.91 13.18 2.07
N ARG A 45 7.55 12.03 1.80
CA ARG A 45 7.15 11.17 0.69
C ARG A 45 5.81 10.51 1.00
N VAL A 46 4.93 10.46 0.00
CA VAL A 46 3.58 9.90 0.10
C VAL A 46 3.49 8.70 -0.82
N HIS A 47 3.19 7.55 -0.24
CA HIS A 47 2.97 6.29 -0.97
C HIS A 47 1.49 5.88 -0.82
N PHE A 48 0.83 5.64 -1.94
CA PHE A 48 -0.47 4.99 -1.97
C PHE A 48 -0.26 3.48 -2.04
N ILE A 49 -0.73 2.76 -1.03
CA ILE A 49 -0.44 1.34 -0.85
C ILE A 49 -1.70 0.53 -1.11
N GLU A 50 -1.60 -0.39 -2.04
CA GLU A 50 -2.59 -1.42 -2.32
C GLU A 50 -2.07 -2.76 -1.80
N LEU A 51 -2.78 -3.40 -0.88
CA LEU A 51 -2.36 -4.61 -0.21
C LEU A 51 -3.02 -5.82 -0.85
N LYS A 52 -2.26 -6.90 -1.01
CA LYS A 52 -2.79 -8.20 -1.43
C LYS A 52 -2.13 -9.34 -0.67
N THR A 53 -2.81 -10.48 -0.64
CA THR A 53 -2.14 -11.76 -0.36
C THR A 53 -1.12 -12.07 -1.45
N THR A 54 -0.30 -13.10 -1.25
CA THR A 54 0.68 -13.53 -2.26
C THR A 54 0.03 -13.92 -3.60
N LYS A 55 -1.22 -14.39 -3.59
CA LYS A 55 -2.00 -14.76 -4.78
C LYS A 55 -3.10 -13.75 -5.14
N GLY A 56 -3.28 -12.71 -4.32
CA GLY A 56 -4.32 -11.71 -4.51
C GLY A 56 -4.09 -10.90 -5.79
N ARG A 57 -5.18 -10.65 -6.53
CA ARG A 57 -5.15 -9.91 -7.79
C ARG A 57 -5.83 -8.55 -7.61
N LEU A 58 -5.37 -7.56 -8.37
CA LEU A 58 -6.05 -6.28 -8.46
C LEU A 58 -7.39 -6.46 -9.18
N SER A 59 -8.45 -5.88 -8.62
CA SER A 59 -9.72 -5.77 -9.35
C SER A 59 -9.54 -4.87 -10.59
N PRO A 60 -10.43 -4.96 -11.60
CA PRO A 60 -10.39 -4.05 -12.74
C PRO A 60 -10.48 -2.57 -12.33
N THR A 61 -11.28 -2.23 -11.32
CA THR A 61 -11.40 -0.86 -10.80
C THR A 61 -10.12 -0.39 -10.12
N GLN A 62 -9.45 -1.26 -9.37
CA GLN A 62 -8.14 -0.96 -8.78
C GLN A 62 -7.08 -0.71 -9.85
N GLN A 63 -7.03 -1.54 -10.90
CA GLN A 63 -6.10 -1.35 -12.02
C GLN A 63 -6.29 0.01 -12.69
N VAL A 64 -7.54 0.41 -12.94
CA VAL A 64 -7.85 1.73 -13.53
C VAL A 64 -7.42 2.87 -12.63
N GLN A 65 -7.73 2.82 -11.33
CA GLN A 65 -7.38 3.91 -10.41
C GLN A 65 -5.87 4.00 -10.15
N ILE A 66 -5.19 2.87 -10.02
CA ILE A 66 -3.73 2.81 -9.89
C ILE A 66 -3.09 3.43 -11.12
N GLY A 67 -3.52 3.03 -12.32
CA GLY A 67 -3.02 3.62 -13.57
C GLY A 67 -3.19 5.14 -13.62
N ARG A 68 -4.37 5.66 -13.24
CA ARG A 68 -4.62 7.11 -13.15
C ARG A 68 -3.69 7.82 -12.17
N LEU A 69 -3.43 7.22 -11.00
CA LEU A 69 -2.51 7.80 -10.01
C LEU A 69 -1.08 7.83 -10.56
N GLU A 70 -0.64 6.73 -11.17
CA GLU A 70 0.69 6.63 -11.80
C GLU A 70 0.86 7.61 -12.97
N GLU A 71 -0.17 7.80 -13.81
CA GLU A 71 -0.21 8.82 -14.86
C GLU A 71 -0.03 10.26 -14.32
N HIS A 72 -0.42 10.50 -13.07
CA HIS A 72 -0.22 11.77 -12.36
C HIS A 72 1.06 11.80 -11.52
N ASN A 73 2.00 10.87 -11.78
CA ASN A 73 3.28 10.73 -11.06
C ASN A 73 3.13 10.48 -9.56
N ALA A 74 1.96 10.00 -9.10
CA ALA A 74 1.80 9.58 -7.72
C ALA A 74 2.54 8.27 -7.47
N GLN A 75 3.15 8.12 -6.29
CA GLN A 75 3.83 6.88 -5.92
C GLN A 75 2.81 5.86 -5.44
N VAL A 76 2.53 4.86 -6.27
CA VAL A 76 1.66 3.74 -5.91
C VAL A 76 2.50 2.48 -5.72
N CYS A 77 2.21 1.71 -4.68
CA CYS A 77 2.90 0.47 -4.39
C CYS A 77 1.90 -0.65 -4.14
N VAL A 78 2.01 -1.70 -4.94
CA VAL A 78 1.19 -2.89 -4.81
C VAL A 78 1.98 -3.94 -4.01
N VAL A 79 1.63 -4.12 -2.75
CA VAL A 79 2.41 -4.91 -1.78
C VAL A 79 1.77 -6.28 -1.56
N ARG A 80 2.56 -7.35 -1.70
CA ARG A 80 2.08 -8.75 -1.68
C ARG A 80 2.66 -9.59 -0.55
N GLY A 81 1.80 -10.03 0.35
CA GLY A 81 2.19 -10.93 1.44
C GLY A 81 3.22 -10.30 2.38
N LYS A 82 3.80 -11.14 3.27
CA LYS A 82 4.81 -10.69 4.23
C LYS A 82 6.09 -10.19 3.55
N GLU A 83 6.58 -10.92 2.55
CA GLU A 83 7.83 -10.59 1.85
C GLU A 83 7.70 -9.28 1.08
N GLY A 84 6.57 -9.02 0.42
CA GLY A 84 6.35 -7.74 -0.24
C GLY A 84 6.37 -6.55 0.72
N VAL A 85 5.89 -6.72 1.96
CA VAL A 85 5.99 -5.66 2.98
C VAL A 85 7.44 -5.39 3.34
N ILE A 86 8.24 -6.44 3.53
CA ILE A 86 9.69 -6.31 3.84
C ILE A 86 10.39 -5.57 2.71
N ASN A 87 10.22 -6.04 1.46
CA ASN A 87 10.84 -5.45 0.29
C ASN A 87 10.44 -3.97 0.10
N PHE A 88 9.16 -3.63 0.33
CA PHE A 88 8.70 -2.24 0.25
C PHE A 88 9.49 -1.31 1.17
N PHE A 89 9.70 -1.70 2.43
CA PHE A 89 10.45 -0.85 3.37
C PHE A 89 11.94 -0.78 3.01
N GLU A 90 12.54 -1.89 2.57
CA GLU A 90 13.92 -1.90 2.10
C GLU A 90 14.14 -0.98 0.89
N GLU A 91 13.29 -1.09 -0.13
CA GLU A 91 13.33 -0.26 -1.35
C GLU A 91 13.03 1.22 -1.06
N ALA A 92 12.12 1.49 -0.12
CA ALA A 92 11.82 2.86 0.32
C ALA A 92 12.94 3.49 1.16
N GLY A 93 13.95 2.70 1.58
CA GLY A 93 15.03 3.14 2.45
C GLY A 93 14.55 3.44 3.87
N LEU A 94 13.61 2.65 4.37
CA LEU A 94 12.88 2.86 5.62
C LEU A 94 13.10 1.75 6.65
#